data_AF-A0A955E1F5-F1
#
_entry.id   AF-A0A955E1F5-F1
#
_cell.length_a   1.000
_cell.length_b   1.000
_cell.length_c   1.000
_cell.angle_alpha   90.00
_cell.angle_beta   90.00
_cell.angle_gamma   90.00
#
_symmetry.space_group_name_H-M   'P 1'
#
loop_
_entity.id
_entity.type
_entity.pdbx_description
1 polymer ?
#
loop_
_entity_poly.entity_id
_entity_poly.type
_entity_poly.pdbx_seq_one_letter_code
_entity_poly.pdbx_strand_id
1 'polypeptide(L)'
;MKNKEPTHICANCGFKGRPVKQTKGSFALELLLWIVFLIPGVAYTIWRMTTTQEVCPKCKTPNMLPLDTPKGRELEQSFLA
;
A
#
# COMPACT_ATOMS: atom_id res chain seq x y z
N MET A 1 5.26 -16.27 -24.28
CA MET A 1 5.82 -15.58 -23.09
C MET A 1 4.79 -14.55 -22.65
N LYS A 2 4.04 -14.81 -21.56
CA LYS A 2 2.99 -13.88 -21.10
C LYS A 2 3.67 -12.73 -20.36
N ASN A 3 3.80 -11.59 -21.02
CA ASN A 3 4.32 -10.36 -20.45
C ASN A 3 3.51 -10.04 -19.18
N LYS A 4 4.16 -9.96 -18.01
CA LYS A 4 3.53 -9.40 -16.81
C LYS A 4 3.47 -7.90 -17.03
N GLU A 5 2.40 -7.46 -17.66
CA GLU A 5 2.09 -6.04 -17.83
C GLU A 5 2.03 -5.42 -16.42
N PRO A 6 2.78 -4.34 -16.16
CA PRO A 6 2.67 -3.65 -14.89
C PRO A 6 1.23 -3.17 -14.76
N THR A 7 0.55 -3.61 -13.70
CA THR A 7 -0.88 -3.29 -13.50
C THR A 7 -1.07 -1.92 -12.86
N HIS A 8 -0.06 -1.41 -12.17
CA HIS A 8 -0.12 -0.12 -11.47
C HIS A 8 1.16 0.69 -11.67
N ILE A 9 1.01 2.01 -11.73
CA ILE A 9 2.07 3.01 -11.77
C ILE A 9 1.89 3.99 -10.61
N CYS A 10 3.00 4.35 -9.95
CA CYS A 10 2.97 5.39 -8.94
C CYS A 10 3.03 6.78 -9.57
N ALA A 11 2.05 7.64 -9.30
CA ALA A 11 2.03 9.02 -9.82
C ALA A 11 3.14 9.91 -9.26
N ASN A 12 3.75 9.55 -8.13
CA ASN A 12 4.75 10.38 -7.47
C ASN A 12 6.19 10.06 -7.90
N CYS A 13 6.49 8.80 -8.22
CA CYS A 13 7.86 8.37 -8.54
C CYS A 13 7.99 7.59 -9.85
N GLY A 14 6.88 7.36 -10.57
CA GLY A 14 6.87 6.61 -11.83
C GLY A 14 7.14 5.11 -11.69
N PHE A 15 7.18 4.58 -10.45
CA PHE A 15 7.44 3.15 -10.25
C PHE A 15 6.28 2.31 -10.77
N LYS A 16 6.60 1.41 -11.72
CA LYS A 16 5.67 0.46 -12.34
C LYS A 16 5.77 -0.90 -11.65
N GLY A 17 4.71 -1.32 -10.98
CA GLY A 17 4.70 -2.57 -10.23
C GLY A 17 3.47 -2.72 -9.34
N ARG A 18 3.36 -3.86 -8.64
CA ARG A 18 2.28 -4.07 -7.69
C ARG A 18 2.48 -3.20 -6.43
N PRO A 19 1.41 -2.58 -5.89
CA PRO A 19 1.47 -1.96 -4.58
C PRO A 19 1.90 -2.98 -3.54
N VAL A 20 2.73 -2.54 -2.60
CA VAL A 20 3.06 -3.33 -1.43
C VAL A 20 2.14 -2.92 -0.29
N LYS A 21 1.57 -3.90 0.40
CA LYS A 21 0.79 -3.65 1.59
C LYS A 21 1.76 -3.30 2.71
N GLN A 22 1.72 -2.06 3.17
CA GLN A 22 2.47 -1.64 4.35
C GLN A 22 1.52 -1.49 5.52
N THR A 23 1.59 -2.44 6.43
CA THR A 23 0.88 -2.35 7.71
C THR A 23 1.78 -1.57 8.68
N LYS A 24 1.37 -0.36 9.07
CA LYS A 24 2.01 0.33 10.20
C LYS A 24 1.44 -0.27 11.50
N GLY A 25 2.15 -1.20 12.13
CA GLY A 25 1.75 -1.73 13.43
C GLY A 25 2.69 -2.81 13.97
N SER A 26 3.09 -2.67 15.23
CA SER A 26 3.89 -3.66 15.94
C SER A 26 2.99 -4.69 16.61
N PHE A 27 3.08 -5.95 16.19
CA PHE A 27 2.40 -7.09 16.80
C PHE A 27 2.65 -7.20 18.32
N ALA A 28 3.80 -6.69 18.79
CA ALA A 28 4.14 -6.64 20.21
C ALA A 28 3.18 -5.78 21.06
N LEU A 29 2.61 -4.71 20.50
CA LEU A 29 1.68 -3.84 21.23
C LEU A 29 0.30 -4.51 21.39
N GLU A 30 -0.13 -5.28 20.39
CA GLU A 30 -1.35 -6.10 20.45
C GLU A 30 -1.28 -7.13 21.58
N LEU A 31 -0.15 -7.83 21.70
CA LEU A 31 0.07 -8.85 22.72
C LEU A 31 0.13 -8.23 24.13
N LEU A 32 0.74 -7.06 24.29
CA LEU A 32 0.80 -6.36 25.57
C LEU A 32 -0.58 -5.85 26.03
N LEU A 33 -1.39 -5.32 25.11
CA LEU A 33 -2.75 -4.85 25.41
C LEU A 33 -3.68 -6.00 25.82
N TRP A 34 -3.57 -7.15 25.15
CA TRP A 34 -4.36 -8.35 25.48
C TRP A 34 -4.11 -8.88 26.90
N ILE A 35 -2.89 -8.72 27.43
CA ILE A 35 -2.53 -9.18 28.77
C ILE A 35 -3.08 -8.25 29.86
N VAL A 36 -3.20 -6.94 29.59
CA VAL A 36 -3.59 -5.94 30.61
C VAL A 36 -5.09 -5.67 30.62
N PHE A 37 -5.76 -5.59 29.46
CA PHE A 37 -7.19 -5.25 29.38
C PHE A 37 -7.74 -5.74 28.03
N LEU A 38 -8.66 -6.72 28.05
CA LEU A 38 -9.18 -7.39 26.85
C LEU A 38 -9.83 -6.43 25.83
N ILE A 39 -10.49 -5.37 26.32
CA ILE A 39 -11.27 -4.40 25.52
C ILE A 39 -10.40 -3.53 24.58
N PRO A 40 -9.33 -2.84 25.03
CA PRO A 40 -8.47 -2.08 24.12
C PRO A 40 -7.75 -2.95 23.08
N GLY A 41 -7.53 -4.25 23.36
CA GLY A 41 -6.99 -5.19 22.38
C GLY A 41 -7.86 -5.32 21.13
N VAL A 42 -9.19 -5.40 21.29
CA VAL A 42 -10.13 -5.54 20.17
C VAL A 42 -10.19 -4.25 19.33
N ALA A 43 -10.29 -3.09 19.99
CA ALA A 43 -10.31 -1.79 19.30
C ALA A 43 -9.03 -1.56 18.47
N TYR A 44 -7.87 -1.96 19.00
CA TYR A 44 -6.59 -1.85 18.29
C TYR A 44 -6.52 -2.81 17.09
N THR A 45 -7.11 -4.00 17.20
CA THR A 45 -7.14 -4.99 16.10
C THR A 45 -7.96 -4.45 14.91
N ILE A 46 -9.09 -3.79 15.19
CA ILE A 46 -9.92 -3.14 14.17
C ILE A 46 -9.15 -1.97 13.53
N TRP A 47 -8.54 -1.10 14.33
CA TRP A 47 -7.72 0.00 13.84
C TRP A 47 -6.54 -0.50 12.97
N ARG A 48 -5.91 -1.62 13.35
CA ARG A 48 -4.83 -2.25 12.59
C ARG A 48 -5.30 -2.80 11.24
N MET A 49 -6.48 -3.43 11.19
CA MET A 49 -7.05 -3.85 9.91
C MET A 49 -7.38 -2.64 9.02
N THR A 50 -7.92 -1.56 9.60
CA THR A 50 -8.23 -0.33 8.86
C THR A 50 -6.98 0.46 8.40
N THR A 51 -5.84 0.33 9.09
CA THR A 51 -4.61 1.08 8.75
C THR A 51 -3.73 0.38 7.70
N THR A 52 -4.10 -0.81 7.24
CA THR A 52 -3.37 -1.48 6.16
C THR A 52 -3.63 -0.75 4.85
N GLN A 53 -2.63 0.00 4.40
CA GLN A 53 -2.72 0.75 3.14
C GLN A 53 -1.80 0.15 2.09
N GLU A 54 -2.29 0.14 0.86
CA GLU A 54 -1.54 -0.20 -0.33
C GLU A 54 -0.65 1.00 -0.68
N VAL A 55 0.67 0.82 -0.63
CA VAL A 55 1.63 1.89 -0.91
C VAL A 55 2.65 1.47 -1.95
N CYS A 56 3.24 2.46 -2.61
CA CYS A 56 4.34 2.24 -3.53
C CYS A 56 5.59 1.73 -2.76
N PRO A 57 6.27 0.66 -3.22
CA PRO A 57 7.48 0.15 -2.57
C PRO A 57 8.66 1.12 -2.61
N LYS A 58 8.74 2.00 -3.62
CA LYS A 58 9.83 2.98 -3.74
C LYS A 58 9.63 4.21 -2.86
N CYS A 59 8.48 4.86 -2.94
CA CYS A 59 8.24 6.16 -2.30
C CYS A 59 7.25 6.11 -1.15
N LYS A 60 6.68 4.93 -0.83
CA LYS A 60 5.74 4.69 0.29
C LYS A 60 4.46 5.54 0.23
N THR A 61 4.13 6.11 -0.93
CA THR A 61 2.88 6.85 -1.14
C THR A 61 1.75 5.88 -1.49
N PRO A 62 0.52 6.08 -0.99
CA PRO A 62 -0.65 5.30 -1.38
C PRO A 62 -1.20 5.67 -2.77
N ASN A 63 -0.55 6.59 -3.49
CA ASN A 63 -0.97 7.06 -4.80
C ASN A 63 -0.42 6.18 -5.93
N MET A 64 -0.93 4.94 -5.99
CA MET A 64 -0.74 4.04 -7.14
C MET A 64 -2.01 4.02 -7.98
N LEU A 65 -1.85 4.27 -9.28
CA LEU A 65 -2.93 4.27 -10.26
C LEU A 65 -2.80 3.07 -11.19
N PRO A 66 -3.92 2.44 -11.59
CA PRO A 66 -3.90 1.38 -12.58
C PRO A 66 -3.50 1.93 -13.95
N LEU A 67 -2.61 1.22 -14.63
CA LEU A 67 -2.12 1.56 -15.98
C LEU A 67 -3.19 1.38 -17.08
N ASP A 68 -4.30 0.73 -16.75
CA ASP A 68 -5.48 0.58 -17.61
C ASP A 68 -6.22 1.91 -17.85
N THR A 69 -6.04 2.88 -16.93
CA THR A 69 -6.69 4.20 -17.05
C THR A 69 -5.88 5.16 -17.92
N PRO A 70 -6.53 6.11 -18.64
CA PRO A 70 -5.85 7.09 -19.49
C PRO A 70 -4.79 7.89 -18.72
N LYS A 71 -5.07 8.25 -17.45
CA LYS A 71 -4.10 8.92 -16.57
C LYS A 71 -2.85 8.08 -16.28
N GLY A 72 -2.99 6.76 -16.15
CA GLY A 72 -1.85 5.86 -15.94
C GLY A 72 -0.91 5.85 -17.15
N ARG A 73 -1.48 5.83 -18.36
CA ARG A 73 -0.70 5.93 -19.62
C ARG A 73 -0.01 7.28 -19.79
N GLU A 74 -0.68 8.39 -19.47
CA GLU A 74 -0.06 9.72 -19.50
C GLU A 74 1.14 9.80 -18.55
N LEU A 75 0.99 9.30 -17.32
CA LEU A 75 2.08 9.25 -16.36
C LEU A 75 3.23 8.38 -16.88
N GLU A 76 2.95 7.22 -17.45
CA GLU A 76 3.99 6.37 -18.05
C GLU A 76 4.78 7.11 -19.14
N GLN A 77 4.09 7.82 -20.03
CA GLN A 77 4.74 8.63 -21.07
C GLN A 77 5.55 9.79 -20.48
N SER A 78 5.06 10.43 -19.42
CA SER A 78 5.76 11.56 -18.77
C SER A 78 7.09 11.16 -18.12
N PHE A 79 7.25 9.90 -17.69
CA PHE A 79 8.50 9.39 -17.13
C PHE A 79 9.42 8.74 -18.19
N LEU A 80 8.95 8.59 -19.42
CA LEU A 80 9.70 8.04 -20.57
C LEU A 80 10.33 9.13 -21.44
N ALA A 81 9.90 10.38 -21.29
CA ALA A 81 10.47 11.57 -21.92
C ALA A 81 11.68 12.10 -21.13
#